data_AF-A0A0D6LR22-F1
#
_entry.id   AF-A0A0D6LR22-F1
#
_cell.length_a   1.000
_cell.length_b   1.000
_cell.length_c   1.000
_cell.angle_alpha   90.00
_cell.angle_beta   90.00
_cell.angle_gamma   90.00
#
_symmetry.space_group_name_H-M   'P 1'
#
loop_
_entity.id
_entity.type
_entity.pdbx_description
1 polymer ?
#
loop_
_entity_poly.entity_id
_entity_poly.type
_entity_poly.pdbx_seq_one_letter_code
_entity_poly.pdbx_strand_id
1 'polypeptide(L)'
;MDDIDLSRAEVGDLVFLAKNNTPCAFERAISDVASSPYYHVAIVVRNKRLVHALPRGVLHQTVGEMVADCEPDRIEIVHVEASEAAKIKAAQYAETKIGMPYNDIFAADCINSDGVESYYCSQLVTEAYEGEIEFPEHKLNFKDEHGEILEYWQKYYEERGRHVPQDEPGSHPASIRRASALEMRLTRHLQKYMLDCKGVTEALHFVGGAQVHLNSGKKFNVVEPRSGKTLTECHAATAEEVKNAVETAHKALPTWASMGWLKRGEVLRKTAELLGKHCEEIARWECIDNGKPISEARMDVLSCIDTFNYYAGAGQSLAGLHLPLNQDLFAYTKREPLGVVGCIG
;
A
#
# COMPACT_ATOMS: atom_id res chain seq x y z
N MET A 1 -7.99 -14.38 -3.93
CA MET A 1 -6.85 -13.50 -4.30
C MET A 1 -6.75 -13.47 -5.83
N ASP A 2 -7.91 -13.59 -6.51
CA ASP A 2 -8.04 -14.19 -7.84
C ASP A 2 -8.39 -13.16 -8.92
N ASP A 3 -8.09 -11.90 -8.66
CA ASP A 3 -8.71 -10.83 -9.42
C ASP A 3 -7.83 -10.27 -10.53
N ILE A 4 -6.55 -10.61 -10.66
CA ILE A 4 -5.75 -10.14 -11.81
C ILE A 4 -5.89 -11.16 -12.94
N ASP A 5 -6.96 -10.99 -13.71
CA ASP A 5 -7.30 -11.85 -14.83
C ASP A 5 -6.38 -11.59 -16.04
N LEU A 6 -5.49 -12.54 -16.33
CA LEU A 6 -4.69 -12.57 -17.56
C LEU A 6 -5.49 -13.11 -18.76
N SER A 7 -6.81 -13.28 -18.69
CA SER A 7 -7.65 -13.81 -19.78
C SER A 7 -7.36 -13.12 -21.11
N ARG A 8 -7.14 -11.81 -21.09
CA ARG A 8 -6.85 -10.97 -22.26
C ARG A 8 -5.37 -10.81 -22.61
N ALA A 9 -4.45 -11.32 -21.80
CA ALA A 9 -3.01 -11.27 -22.06
C ALA A 9 -2.58 -12.39 -23.02
N GLU A 10 -1.73 -12.09 -23.98
CA GLU A 10 -1.17 -13.07 -24.90
C GLU A 10 0.19 -13.57 -24.41
N VAL A 11 0.63 -14.74 -24.93
CA VAL A 11 2.01 -15.18 -24.72
C VAL A 11 2.94 -14.14 -25.34
N GLY A 12 3.98 -13.75 -24.60
CA GLY A 12 4.90 -12.68 -24.96
C GLY A 12 4.49 -11.28 -24.47
N ASP A 13 3.25 -11.07 -24.01
CA ASP A 13 2.91 -9.77 -23.40
C ASP A 13 3.78 -9.51 -22.16
N LEU A 14 3.99 -8.24 -21.83
CA LEU A 14 4.79 -7.83 -20.68
C LEU A 14 3.91 -7.37 -19.53
N VAL A 15 4.31 -7.71 -18.31
CA VAL A 15 3.66 -7.25 -17.08
C VAL A 15 4.61 -6.34 -16.33
N PHE A 16 4.24 -5.07 -16.18
CA PHE A 16 5.00 -4.07 -15.44
C PHE A 16 4.42 -3.87 -14.05
N LEU A 17 5.34 -3.73 -13.09
CA LEU A 17 5.04 -3.42 -11.70
C LEU A 17 5.45 -1.99 -11.40
N ALA A 18 4.57 -1.25 -10.74
CA ALA A 18 4.80 0.13 -10.36
C ALA A 18 4.48 0.42 -8.89
N LYS A 19 5.22 1.36 -8.28
CA LYS A 19 4.95 1.93 -6.95
C LYS A 19 4.61 3.42 -7.05
N ASN A 20 3.71 3.91 -6.20
CA ASN A 20 3.24 5.29 -6.15
C ASN A 20 4.17 6.20 -5.33
N ASN A 21 4.91 5.65 -4.37
CA ASN A 21 5.99 6.29 -3.59
C ASN A 21 7.04 5.24 -3.26
N THR A 22 8.33 5.51 -3.41
CA THR A 22 9.40 4.50 -3.23
C THR A 22 9.85 4.36 -1.76
N PRO A 23 9.74 3.18 -1.10
CA PRO A 23 10.41 2.97 0.18
C PRO A 23 11.13 1.61 0.26
N CYS A 24 12.42 1.59 -0.09
CA CYS A 24 13.51 0.85 0.59
C CYS A 24 14.84 1.33 -0.04
N ALA A 25 15.98 1.21 0.66
CA ALA A 25 17.26 1.73 0.16
C ALA A 25 17.71 1.08 -1.18
N PHE A 26 17.39 -0.20 -1.40
CA PHE A 26 17.66 -0.94 -2.64
C PHE A 26 16.71 -0.52 -3.79
N GLU A 27 15.44 -0.27 -3.48
CA GLU A 27 14.43 0.17 -4.46
C GLU A 27 14.57 1.65 -4.84
N ARG A 28 14.98 2.53 -3.90
CA ARG A 28 15.32 3.94 -4.18
C ARG A 28 16.51 4.06 -5.14
N ALA A 29 17.49 3.20 -4.95
CA ALA A 29 18.68 3.09 -5.78
C ALA A 29 18.37 2.71 -7.25
N ILE A 30 17.27 2.01 -7.49
CA ILE A 30 16.80 1.64 -8.84
C ILE A 30 15.85 2.72 -9.39
N SER A 31 15.04 3.37 -8.54
CA SER A 31 14.03 4.35 -8.96
C SER A 31 14.57 5.74 -9.30
N ASP A 32 15.68 6.20 -8.71
CA ASP A 32 16.18 7.57 -8.98
C ASP A 32 16.94 7.70 -10.32
N VAL A 33 17.04 6.60 -11.06
CA VAL A 33 17.62 6.52 -12.41
C VAL A 33 16.62 6.90 -13.50
N ALA A 34 15.34 6.72 -13.24
CA ALA A 34 14.26 7.11 -14.12
C ALA A 34 13.12 7.55 -13.23
N SER A 35 12.71 8.81 -13.31
CA SER A 35 11.54 9.46 -12.67
C SER A 35 10.19 8.78 -12.98
N SER A 36 10.16 7.47 -12.87
CA SER A 36 9.23 6.54 -13.46
C SER A 36 8.83 5.54 -12.38
N PRO A 37 7.54 5.27 -12.23
CA PRO A 37 7.06 4.43 -11.15
C PRO A 37 7.38 2.94 -11.35
N TYR A 38 7.90 2.53 -12.52
CA TYR A 38 8.15 1.13 -12.87
C TYR A 38 9.49 0.63 -12.36
N TYR A 39 9.45 -0.40 -11.52
CA TYR A 39 10.65 -0.99 -10.90
C TYR A 39 10.88 -2.45 -11.29
N HIS A 40 9.88 -3.11 -11.89
CA HIS A 40 9.99 -4.54 -12.24
C HIS A 40 9.15 -4.89 -13.47
N VAL A 41 9.59 -5.89 -14.23
CA VAL A 41 8.94 -6.39 -15.45
C VAL A 41 8.99 -7.92 -15.53
N ALA A 42 7.97 -8.52 -16.12
CA ALA A 42 7.85 -9.96 -16.36
C ALA A 42 7.29 -10.26 -17.77
N ILE A 43 7.57 -11.44 -18.31
CA ILE A 43 7.03 -11.92 -19.58
C ILE A 43 5.90 -12.91 -19.32
N VAL A 44 4.78 -12.75 -20.02
CA VAL A 44 3.66 -13.71 -20.02
C VAL A 44 4.05 -14.93 -20.85
N VAL A 45 3.99 -16.11 -20.23
CA VAL A 45 4.24 -17.40 -20.88
C VAL A 45 2.97 -18.23 -20.94
N ARG A 46 3.07 -19.48 -21.42
CA ARG A 46 1.91 -20.37 -21.56
C ARG A 46 1.20 -20.59 -20.24
N ASN A 47 -0.07 -20.98 -20.32
CA ASN A 47 -0.95 -21.21 -19.15
C ASN A 47 -1.11 -19.97 -18.25
N LYS A 48 -0.94 -18.76 -18.80
CA LYS A 48 -1.11 -17.49 -18.08
C LYS A 48 -0.19 -17.41 -16.85
N ARG A 49 1.02 -17.93 -16.99
CA ARG A 49 2.08 -17.76 -16.00
C ARG A 49 3.06 -16.70 -16.47
N LEU A 50 3.92 -16.28 -15.55
CA LEU A 50 4.91 -15.24 -15.75
C LEU A 50 6.30 -15.81 -15.53
N VAL A 51 7.24 -15.38 -16.36
CA VAL A 51 8.67 -15.58 -16.12
C VAL A 51 9.34 -14.23 -15.90
N HIS A 52 10.13 -14.14 -14.82
CA HIS A 52 10.83 -12.93 -14.40
C HIS A 52 11.99 -13.29 -13.47
N ALA A 53 12.93 -12.35 -13.30
CA ALA A 53 14.07 -12.52 -12.40
C ALA A 53 13.89 -11.71 -11.12
N LEU A 54 14.08 -12.35 -9.96
CA LEU A 54 14.15 -11.73 -8.63
C LEU A 54 15.52 -12.04 -8.02
N PRO A 55 15.94 -11.40 -6.90
CA PRO A 55 17.23 -11.70 -6.25
C PRO A 55 17.48 -13.18 -5.93
N ARG A 56 16.43 -14.01 -5.86
CA ARG A 56 16.49 -15.46 -5.67
C ARG A 56 16.58 -16.28 -6.98
N GLY A 57 16.70 -15.63 -8.13
CA GLY A 57 16.82 -16.23 -9.46
C GLY A 57 15.64 -15.96 -10.41
N VAL A 58 15.67 -16.61 -11.57
CA VAL A 58 14.61 -16.58 -12.58
C VAL A 58 13.51 -17.57 -12.20
N LEU A 59 12.29 -17.07 -12.09
CA LEU A 59 11.15 -17.79 -11.53
C LEU A 59 10.03 -17.93 -12.54
N HIS A 60 9.19 -18.94 -12.31
CA HIS A 60 7.98 -19.19 -13.06
C HIS A 60 6.77 -19.15 -12.12
N GLN A 61 6.01 -18.07 -12.16
CA GLN A 61 5.00 -17.75 -11.14
C GLN A 61 3.65 -17.40 -11.76
N THR A 62 2.58 -17.53 -10.99
CA THR A 62 1.30 -16.89 -11.28
C THR A 62 1.39 -15.39 -11.00
N VAL A 63 0.45 -14.59 -11.52
CA VAL A 63 0.39 -13.16 -11.16
C VAL A 63 0.20 -12.97 -9.66
N GLY A 64 -0.60 -13.81 -9.01
CA GLY A 64 -0.85 -13.72 -7.57
C GLY A 64 0.40 -13.96 -6.74
N GLU A 65 1.23 -14.92 -7.14
CA GLU A 65 2.55 -15.19 -6.52
C GLU A 65 3.50 -14.00 -6.74
N MET A 66 3.63 -13.50 -7.97
CA MET A 66 4.48 -12.34 -8.26
C MET A 66 4.03 -11.08 -7.49
N VAL A 67 2.72 -10.84 -7.37
CA VAL A 67 2.17 -9.73 -6.58
C VAL A 67 2.51 -9.89 -5.10
N ALA A 68 2.47 -11.11 -4.58
CA ALA A 68 2.81 -11.41 -3.18
C ALA A 68 4.30 -11.20 -2.92
N ASP A 69 5.16 -11.52 -3.88
CA ASP A 69 6.62 -11.39 -3.74
C ASP A 69 7.13 -9.96 -3.95
N CYS A 70 6.55 -9.23 -4.91
CA CYS A 70 7.07 -7.92 -5.32
C CYS A 70 6.34 -6.72 -4.70
N GLU A 71 5.17 -6.96 -4.10
CA GLU A 71 4.31 -5.95 -3.47
C GLU A 71 4.09 -4.63 -4.26
N PRO A 72 3.54 -4.66 -5.49
CA PRO A 72 3.32 -3.46 -6.30
C PRO A 72 2.05 -2.68 -5.93
N ASP A 73 2.06 -1.36 -6.14
CA ASP A 73 0.86 -0.52 -6.04
C ASP A 73 0.00 -0.57 -7.32
N ARG A 74 0.63 -0.81 -8.47
CA ARG A 74 -0.02 -0.86 -9.77
C ARG A 74 0.57 -1.95 -10.65
N ILE A 75 -0.30 -2.63 -11.40
CA ILE A 75 0.10 -3.56 -12.46
C ILE A 75 -0.42 -3.06 -13.80
N GLU A 76 0.47 -3.09 -14.79
CA GLU A 76 0.14 -2.83 -16.18
C GLU A 76 0.47 -4.06 -17.02
N ILE A 77 -0.51 -4.53 -17.79
CA ILE A 77 -0.31 -5.55 -18.80
C ILE A 77 -0.22 -4.82 -20.13
N VAL A 78 0.92 -4.97 -20.77
CA VAL A 78 1.31 -4.25 -21.97
C VAL A 78 1.48 -5.26 -23.09
N HIS A 79 0.79 -5.01 -24.18
CA HIS A 79 0.90 -5.82 -25.37
C HIS A 79 2.17 -5.50 -26.13
N VAL A 80 2.78 -6.54 -26.65
CA VAL A 80 3.96 -6.45 -27.49
C VAL A 80 3.54 -6.59 -28.95
N GLU A 81 3.70 -5.52 -29.72
CA GLU A 81 3.44 -5.46 -31.16
C GLU A 81 4.57 -6.16 -31.93
N ALA A 82 4.55 -7.50 -31.89
CA ALA A 82 5.48 -8.36 -32.63
C ALA A 82 4.74 -9.57 -33.21
N SER A 83 5.39 -10.27 -34.15
CA SER A 83 4.81 -11.48 -34.73
C SER A 83 4.54 -12.55 -33.66
N GLU A 84 3.52 -13.38 -33.87
CA GLU A 84 3.23 -14.52 -32.97
C GLU A 84 4.45 -15.42 -32.77
N ALA A 85 5.22 -15.65 -33.84
CA ALA A 85 6.45 -16.45 -33.77
C ALA A 85 7.51 -15.80 -32.87
N ALA A 86 7.70 -14.49 -32.95
CA ALA A 86 8.62 -13.73 -32.10
C ALA A 86 8.20 -13.79 -30.63
N LYS A 87 6.91 -13.58 -30.33
CA LYS A 87 6.37 -13.66 -28.98
C LYS A 87 6.52 -15.06 -28.36
N ILE A 88 6.26 -16.11 -29.14
CA ILE A 88 6.44 -17.49 -28.69
C ILE A 88 7.93 -17.79 -28.45
N LYS A 89 8.81 -17.34 -29.35
CA LYS A 89 10.26 -17.51 -29.21
C LYS A 89 10.78 -16.82 -27.94
N ALA A 90 10.35 -15.58 -27.66
CA ALA A 90 10.73 -14.85 -26.46
C ALA A 90 10.24 -15.54 -25.18
N ALA A 91 8.98 -15.99 -25.16
CA ALA A 91 8.44 -16.75 -24.03
C ALA A 91 9.21 -18.06 -23.79
N GLN A 92 9.53 -18.81 -24.85
CA GLN A 92 10.32 -20.04 -24.76
C GLN A 92 11.74 -19.77 -24.28
N TYR A 93 12.38 -18.71 -24.77
CA TYR A 93 13.70 -18.28 -24.29
C TYR A 93 13.66 -18.05 -22.79
N ALA A 94 12.70 -17.27 -22.30
CA ALA A 94 12.56 -17.00 -20.87
C ALA A 94 12.33 -18.28 -20.05
N GLU A 95 11.49 -19.20 -20.55
CA GLU A 95 11.27 -20.51 -19.92
C GLU A 95 12.58 -21.32 -19.81
N THR A 96 13.51 -21.23 -20.77
CA THR A 96 14.81 -21.93 -20.67
C THR A 96 15.72 -21.38 -19.57
N LYS A 97 15.48 -20.15 -19.10
CA LYS A 97 16.28 -19.50 -18.06
C LYS A 97 15.76 -19.73 -16.65
N ILE A 98 14.63 -20.43 -16.47
CA ILE A 98 14.07 -20.73 -15.15
C ILE A 98 15.12 -21.44 -14.28
N GLY A 99 15.34 -20.94 -13.07
CA GLY A 99 16.32 -21.46 -12.12
C GLY A 99 17.71 -20.83 -12.23
N MET A 100 17.99 -20.03 -13.27
CA MET A 100 19.24 -19.26 -13.35
C MET A 100 19.32 -18.24 -12.21
N PRO A 101 20.52 -17.96 -11.66
CA PRO A 101 20.72 -16.98 -10.61
C PRO A 101 20.41 -15.56 -11.07
N TYR A 102 20.29 -14.65 -10.10
CA TYR A 102 20.10 -13.23 -10.36
C TYR A 102 21.43 -12.58 -10.73
N ASN A 103 21.41 -11.71 -11.74
CA ASN A 103 22.57 -10.88 -12.10
C ASN A 103 22.68 -9.74 -11.09
N ASP A 104 23.47 -9.96 -10.04
CA ASP A 104 23.62 -9.07 -8.89
C ASP A 104 24.59 -7.90 -9.15
N ILE A 105 25.29 -7.92 -10.28
CA ILE A 105 26.25 -6.88 -10.70
C ILE A 105 25.80 -6.14 -11.97
N PHE A 106 24.59 -6.44 -12.47
CA PHE A 106 24.00 -5.86 -13.66
C PHE A 106 24.90 -5.91 -14.91
N ALA A 107 25.76 -6.93 -15.01
CA ALA A 107 26.73 -7.04 -16.10
C ALA A 107 26.04 -7.28 -17.46
N ALA A 108 26.53 -6.63 -18.51
CA ALA A 108 25.93 -6.68 -19.84
C ALA A 108 26.01 -8.08 -20.49
N ASP A 109 27.01 -8.88 -20.13
CA ASP A 109 27.26 -10.24 -20.63
C ASP A 109 26.47 -11.34 -19.88
N CYS A 110 25.42 -10.95 -19.14
CA CYS A 110 24.50 -11.87 -18.45
C CYS A 110 25.20 -12.81 -17.46
N ILE A 111 26.19 -12.32 -16.69
CA ILE A 111 26.83 -13.07 -15.62
C ILE A 111 26.72 -12.36 -14.26
N ASN A 112 26.68 -13.14 -13.19
CA ASN A 112 26.65 -12.61 -11.83
C ASN A 112 28.09 -12.44 -11.29
N SER A 113 28.20 -12.01 -10.03
CA SER A 113 29.49 -11.87 -9.34
C SER A 113 30.31 -13.16 -9.26
N ASP A 114 29.66 -14.33 -9.30
CA ASP A 114 30.30 -15.66 -9.32
C ASP A 114 30.73 -16.13 -10.72
N GLY A 115 30.45 -15.34 -11.78
CA GLY A 115 30.76 -15.70 -13.17
C GLY A 115 29.80 -16.75 -13.76
N VAL A 116 28.62 -16.92 -13.16
CA VAL A 116 27.58 -17.83 -13.63
C VAL A 116 26.56 -17.05 -14.46
N GLU A 117 26.07 -17.69 -15.54
CA GLU A 117 24.99 -17.15 -16.37
C GLU A 117 23.78 -16.76 -15.49
N SER A 118 23.31 -15.54 -15.62
CA SER A 118 22.35 -14.93 -14.71
C SER A 118 21.63 -13.75 -15.35
N TYR A 119 20.46 -13.39 -14.81
CA TYR A 119 19.64 -12.32 -15.38
C TYR A 119 19.00 -11.46 -14.29
N TYR A 120 18.84 -10.16 -14.56
CA TYR A 120 17.90 -9.30 -13.85
C TYR A 120 16.64 -9.07 -14.69
N CYS A 121 15.58 -8.51 -14.09
CA CYS A 121 14.24 -8.60 -14.64
C CYS A 121 14.09 -8.00 -16.05
N SER A 122 14.61 -6.80 -16.27
CA SER A 122 14.57 -6.16 -17.59
C SER A 122 15.56 -6.75 -18.58
N GLN A 123 16.72 -7.26 -18.13
CA GLN A 123 17.69 -7.91 -19.02
C GLN A 123 17.12 -9.19 -19.59
N LEU A 124 16.43 -9.99 -18.78
CA LEU A 124 15.74 -11.19 -19.27
C LEU A 124 14.76 -10.87 -20.40
N VAL A 125 14.08 -9.72 -20.33
CA VAL A 125 13.15 -9.27 -21.37
C VAL A 125 13.88 -8.82 -22.63
N THR A 126 14.92 -8.01 -22.50
CA THR A 126 15.68 -7.52 -23.67
C THR A 126 16.34 -8.67 -24.41
N GLU A 127 16.92 -9.63 -23.69
CA GLU A 127 17.56 -10.82 -24.26
C GLU A 127 16.54 -11.76 -24.92
N ALA A 128 15.35 -11.93 -24.32
CA ALA A 128 14.30 -12.77 -24.90
C ALA A 128 13.79 -12.28 -26.26
N TYR A 129 13.81 -10.96 -26.47
CA TYR A 129 13.34 -10.31 -27.69
C TYR A 129 14.48 -9.83 -28.61
N GLU A 130 15.71 -10.23 -28.33
CA GLU A 130 16.86 -9.83 -29.13
C GLU A 130 16.67 -10.20 -30.61
N GLY A 131 16.87 -9.20 -31.48
CA GLY A 131 16.69 -9.33 -32.93
C GLY A 131 15.24 -9.33 -33.42
N GLU A 132 14.25 -9.34 -32.52
CA GLU A 132 12.82 -9.25 -32.85
C GLU A 132 12.25 -7.85 -32.57
N ILE A 133 12.68 -7.22 -31.47
CA ILE A 133 12.21 -5.89 -31.03
C ILE A 133 13.40 -5.05 -30.57
N GLU A 134 13.42 -3.80 -31.01
CA GLU A 134 14.40 -2.82 -30.54
C GLU A 134 13.82 -2.06 -29.34
N PHE A 135 14.36 -2.32 -28.15
CA PHE A 135 14.05 -1.53 -26.96
C PHE A 135 14.97 -0.30 -26.88
N PRO A 136 14.49 0.84 -26.34
CA PRO A 136 15.33 2.03 -26.16
C PRO A 136 16.59 1.72 -25.33
N GLU A 137 17.73 2.22 -25.80
CA GLU A 137 18.99 2.13 -25.05
C GLU A 137 18.83 2.71 -23.64
N HIS A 138 19.42 2.03 -22.66
CA HIS A 138 19.45 2.49 -21.28
C HIS A 138 20.88 2.43 -20.77
N LYS A 139 21.29 3.52 -20.10
CA LYS A 139 22.53 3.57 -19.35
C LYS A 139 22.20 3.36 -17.88
N LEU A 140 22.90 2.43 -17.25
CA LEU A 140 22.78 2.20 -15.82
C LEU A 140 23.16 3.49 -15.09
N ASN A 141 22.38 3.84 -14.08
CA ASN A 141 22.66 4.98 -13.24
C ASN A 141 22.56 4.52 -11.78
N PHE A 142 23.45 5.03 -10.95
CA PHE A 142 23.57 4.70 -9.53
C PHE A 142 23.74 5.98 -8.70
N LYS A 143 23.52 7.14 -9.32
CA LYS A 143 23.61 8.47 -8.73
C LYS A 143 22.31 8.90 -8.06
N ASP A 144 22.44 9.77 -7.05
CA ASP A 144 21.33 10.47 -6.42
C ASP A 144 20.88 11.70 -7.22
N GLU A 145 19.91 12.46 -6.67
CA GLU A 145 19.40 13.71 -7.24
C GLU A 145 20.45 14.83 -7.37
N HIS A 146 21.56 14.71 -6.65
CA HIS A 146 22.69 15.63 -6.68
C HIS A 146 23.80 15.19 -7.66
N GLY A 147 23.65 14.01 -8.28
CA GLY A 147 24.59 13.47 -9.25
C GLY A 147 25.74 12.65 -8.64
N GLU A 148 25.69 12.37 -7.34
CA GLU A 148 26.70 11.60 -6.62
C GLU A 148 26.30 10.13 -6.55
N ILE A 149 27.26 9.21 -6.77
CA ILE A 149 26.99 7.77 -6.66
C ILE A 149 26.60 7.44 -5.22
N LEU A 150 25.46 6.79 -5.02
CA LEU A 150 24.96 6.41 -3.70
C LEU A 150 26.00 5.55 -2.95
N GLU A 151 26.26 5.90 -1.68
CA GLU A 151 27.23 5.23 -0.80
C GLU A 151 26.98 3.70 -0.73
N TYR A 152 25.71 3.30 -0.76
CA TYR A 152 25.32 1.90 -0.81
C TYR A 152 25.98 1.15 -1.98
N TRP A 153 25.92 1.71 -3.19
CA TRP A 153 26.46 1.07 -4.40
C TRP A 153 27.98 1.10 -4.42
N GLN A 154 28.59 2.18 -3.94
CA GLN A 154 30.05 2.24 -3.80
C GLN A 154 30.54 1.06 -2.95
N LYS A 155 29.97 0.89 -1.75
CA LYS A 155 30.32 -0.21 -0.86
C LYS A 155 29.97 -1.58 -1.46
N TYR A 156 28.81 -1.72 -2.08
CA TYR A 156 28.34 -2.98 -2.68
C TYR A 156 29.31 -3.54 -3.74
N TYR A 157 29.84 -2.67 -4.60
CA TYR A 157 30.79 -3.05 -5.65
C TYR A 157 32.23 -3.13 -5.13
N GLU A 158 32.62 -2.27 -4.17
CA GLU A 158 33.94 -2.30 -3.54
C GLU A 158 34.17 -3.63 -2.81
N GLU A 159 33.18 -4.14 -2.06
CA GLU A 159 33.24 -5.45 -1.39
C GLU A 159 33.43 -6.62 -2.38
N ARG A 160 33.07 -6.42 -3.65
CA ARG A 160 33.22 -7.39 -4.74
C ARG A 160 34.46 -7.13 -5.61
N GLY A 161 35.29 -6.14 -5.26
CA GLY A 161 36.48 -5.76 -6.02
C GLY A 161 36.16 -5.24 -7.43
N ARG A 162 35.00 -4.62 -7.61
CA ARG A 162 34.52 -4.09 -8.90
C ARG A 162 34.23 -2.59 -8.81
N HIS A 163 34.24 -1.90 -9.94
CA HIS A 163 33.74 -0.53 -10.02
C HIS A 163 32.22 -0.54 -10.20
N VAL A 164 31.55 0.53 -9.78
CA VAL A 164 30.13 0.72 -10.03
C VAL A 164 29.95 0.96 -11.54
N PRO A 165 29.11 0.17 -12.25
CA PRO A 165 28.94 0.26 -13.71
C PRO A 165 28.05 1.46 -14.10
N GLN A 166 28.40 2.64 -13.60
CA GLN A 166 27.73 3.89 -13.90
C GLN A 166 27.94 4.27 -15.37
N ASP A 167 26.85 4.68 -16.03
CA ASP A 167 26.81 5.08 -17.45
C ASP A 167 27.12 3.95 -18.45
N GLU A 168 27.28 2.71 -17.97
CA GLU A 168 27.44 1.51 -18.81
C GLU A 168 26.11 1.08 -19.44
N PRO A 169 26.13 0.39 -20.60
CA PRO A 169 24.92 -0.15 -21.21
C PRO A 169 24.20 -1.14 -20.30
N GLY A 170 22.88 -1.02 -20.22
CA GLY A 170 22.03 -1.96 -19.49
C GLY A 170 20.58 -1.87 -19.94
N SER A 171 19.68 -2.34 -19.10
CA SER A 171 18.24 -2.29 -19.34
C SER A 171 17.52 -1.84 -18.07
N HIS A 172 16.33 -1.25 -18.24
CA HIS A 172 15.49 -0.88 -17.10
C HIS A 172 14.01 -0.97 -17.50
N PRO A 173 13.10 -1.42 -16.59
CA PRO A 173 11.68 -1.52 -16.89
C PRO A 173 11.09 -0.22 -17.47
N ALA A 174 11.44 0.93 -16.90
CA ALA A 174 11.00 2.23 -17.40
C ALA A 174 11.46 2.56 -18.84
N SER A 175 12.65 2.12 -19.25
CA SER A 175 13.12 2.29 -20.63
C SER A 175 12.37 1.36 -21.59
N ILE A 176 12.23 0.08 -21.22
CA ILE A 176 11.46 -0.90 -22.00
C ILE A 176 10.03 -0.37 -22.22
N ARG A 177 9.38 0.14 -21.18
CA ARG A 177 8.00 0.64 -21.22
C ARG A 177 7.78 1.80 -22.22
N ARG A 178 8.84 2.50 -22.62
CA ARG A 178 8.82 3.60 -23.61
C ARG A 178 8.99 3.13 -25.06
N ALA A 179 9.23 1.85 -25.29
CA ALA A 179 9.37 1.30 -26.64
C ALA A 179 8.09 1.51 -27.46
N SER A 180 8.25 1.85 -28.73
CA SER A 180 7.13 2.09 -29.66
C SER A 180 6.32 0.83 -29.94
N ALA A 181 6.95 -0.34 -29.87
CA ALA A 181 6.32 -1.64 -30.06
C ALA A 181 5.45 -2.09 -28.87
N LEU A 182 5.22 -1.23 -27.87
CA LEU A 182 4.45 -1.56 -26.67
C LEU A 182 3.14 -0.77 -26.59
N GLU A 183 2.02 -1.49 -26.65
CA GLU A 183 0.68 -0.91 -26.54
C GLU A 183 0.05 -1.24 -25.18
N MET A 184 -0.48 -0.23 -24.48
CA MET A 184 -1.17 -0.46 -23.20
C MET A 184 -2.51 -1.17 -23.46
N ARG A 185 -2.65 -2.43 -23.03
CA ARG A 185 -3.93 -3.16 -23.13
C ARG A 185 -4.77 -3.06 -21.87
N LEU A 186 -4.14 -3.07 -20.69
CA LEU A 186 -4.87 -3.02 -19.42
C LEU A 186 -4.02 -2.45 -18.28
N THR A 187 -4.63 -1.55 -17.51
CA THR A 187 -4.05 -1.03 -16.26
C THR A 187 -4.98 -1.36 -15.12
N ARG A 188 -4.48 -2.01 -14.07
CA ARG A 188 -5.24 -2.25 -12.84
C ARG A 188 -4.47 -1.71 -11.65
N HIS A 189 -5.09 -0.78 -10.92
CA HIS A 189 -4.56 -0.35 -9.63
C HIS A 189 -4.72 -1.51 -8.66
N LEU A 190 -3.60 -1.97 -8.09
CA LEU A 190 -3.67 -2.97 -7.05
C LEU A 190 -4.11 -2.28 -5.78
N GLN A 191 -5.36 -2.53 -5.39
CA GLN A 191 -5.87 -2.11 -4.10
C GLN A 191 -5.30 -2.99 -2.98
N LYS A 192 -3.99 -3.22 -2.89
CA LYS A 192 -3.32 -4.01 -1.85
C LYS A 192 -1.86 -3.56 -1.95
N TYR A 193 -1.34 -2.64 -1.12
CA TYR A 193 -0.66 -2.93 0.15
C TYR A 193 -0.65 -1.70 1.07
N MET A 194 -1.67 -1.51 1.91
CA MET A 194 -1.59 -0.52 2.99
C MET A 194 -2.03 -1.04 4.36
N LEU A 195 -2.33 -2.33 4.49
CA LEU A 195 -2.77 -2.89 5.77
C LEU A 195 -1.87 -4.07 6.15
N ASP A 196 -0.74 -3.76 6.77
CA ASP A 196 0.02 -4.76 7.52
C ASP A 196 -0.82 -5.18 8.73
N CYS A 197 -1.38 -6.39 8.68
CA CYS A 197 -2.12 -6.97 9.79
C CYS A 197 -1.24 -7.17 11.04
N LYS A 198 0.10 -7.17 10.91
CA LYS A 198 0.99 -7.26 12.09
C LYS A 198 0.87 -6.05 13.01
N GLY A 199 0.47 -4.88 12.51
CA GLY A 199 0.31 -3.66 13.30
C GLY A 199 -0.94 -3.60 14.18
N VAL A 200 -1.94 -4.47 13.96
CA VAL A 200 -3.23 -4.45 14.68
C VAL A 200 -3.16 -5.17 16.04
N THR A 201 -2.01 -5.75 16.39
CA THR A 201 -2.01 -6.97 17.21
C THR A 201 -1.85 -6.81 18.73
N GLU A 202 -1.69 -5.61 19.30
CA GLU A 202 -1.35 -5.57 20.74
C GLU A 202 -2.21 -4.65 21.62
N ALA A 203 -2.69 -3.48 21.18
CA ALA A 203 -3.48 -2.57 22.04
C ALA A 203 -4.67 -1.91 21.32
N LEU A 204 -5.80 -2.63 21.28
CA LEU A 204 -7.05 -2.14 20.69
C LEU A 204 -7.92 -1.33 21.65
N HIS A 205 -7.63 -1.39 22.96
CA HIS A 205 -8.33 -0.57 23.95
C HIS A 205 -7.70 0.82 24.01
N PHE A 206 -8.52 1.88 24.10
CA PHE A 206 -8.05 3.26 24.19
C PHE A 206 -8.71 3.97 25.38
N VAL A 207 -7.92 4.31 26.39
CA VAL A 207 -8.40 4.91 27.64
C VAL A 207 -7.52 6.10 28.00
N GLY A 208 -8.14 7.25 28.32
CA GLY A 208 -7.40 8.43 28.79
C GLY A 208 -6.46 9.05 27.75
N GLY A 209 -6.70 8.82 26.45
CA GLY A 209 -5.86 9.38 25.39
C GLY A 209 -4.69 8.49 24.95
N ALA A 210 -4.60 7.25 25.44
CA ALA A 210 -3.55 6.30 25.07
C ALA A 210 -4.12 4.90 24.79
N GLN A 211 -3.40 4.15 23.97
CA GLN A 211 -3.60 2.72 23.79
C GLN A 211 -3.26 1.97 25.09
N VAL A 212 -4.08 0.97 25.43
CA VAL A 212 -3.93 0.16 26.64
C VAL A 212 -3.97 -1.31 26.29
N HIS A 213 -3.00 -2.05 26.81
CA HIS A 213 -2.98 -3.52 26.73
C HIS A 213 -3.75 -4.09 27.91
N LEU A 214 -4.81 -4.85 27.64
CA LEU A 214 -5.57 -5.57 28.65
C LEU A 214 -5.25 -7.05 28.54
N ASN A 215 -4.81 -7.66 29.65
CA ASN A 215 -4.42 -9.08 29.68
C ASN A 215 -5.35 -9.93 30.57
N SER A 216 -6.31 -9.29 31.25
CA SER A 216 -7.06 -9.90 32.37
C SER A 216 -8.38 -10.55 31.96
N GLY A 217 -8.99 -10.12 30.86
CA GLY A 217 -10.27 -10.64 30.41
C GLY A 217 -10.18 -11.79 29.41
N LYS A 218 -11.33 -12.37 29.08
CA LYS A 218 -11.45 -13.54 28.20
C LYS A 218 -10.95 -13.19 26.80
N LYS A 219 -10.08 -14.05 26.26
CA LYS A 219 -9.59 -13.98 24.88
C LYS A 219 -10.68 -14.38 23.88
N PHE A 220 -10.72 -13.69 22.75
CA PHE A 220 -11.55 -14.05 21.60
C PHE A 220 -10.83 -13.71 20.29
N ASN A 221 -11.14 -14.47 19.24
CA ASN A 221 -10.55 -14.26 17.93
C ASN A 221 -11.38 -13.25 17.14
N VAL A 222 -10.70 -12.30 16.50
CA VAL A 222 -11.25 -11.47 15.43
C VAL A 222 -10.96 -12.17 14.11
N VAL A 223 -11.98 -12.39 13.29
CA VAL A 223 -11.91 -13.28 12.13
C VAL A 223 -12.36 -12.52 10.89
N GLU A 224 -11.59 -12.64 9.80
CA GLU A 224 -11.99 -12.14 8.47
C GLU A 224 -13.17 -12.99 7.96
N PRO A 225 -14.39 -12.44 7.81
CA PRO A 225 -15.57 -13.24 7.49
C PRO A 225 -15.49 -13.96 6.14
N ARG A 226 -14.78 -13.36 5.17
CA ARG A 226 -14.65 -13.90 3.81
C ARG A 226 -13.79 -15.16 3.75
N SER A 227 -12.70 -15.20 4.50
CA SER A 227 -11.71 -16.28 4.41
C SER A 227 -11.76 -17.25 5.60
N GLY A 228 -12.39 -16.83 6.72
CA GLY A 228 -12.35 -17.54 7.99
C GLY A 228 -10.99 -17.43 8.70
N LYS A 229 -10.03 -16.66 8.18
CA LYS A 229 -8.72 -16.46 8.78
C LYS A 229 -8.85 -15.60 10.04
N THR A 230 -8.18 -15.99 11.11
CA THR A 230 -8.01 -15.13 12.29
C THR A 230 -7.11 -13.94 11.95
N LEU A 231 -7.64 -12.72 12.12
CA LEU A 231 -6.92 -11.46 11.94
C LEU A 231 -6.04 -11.16 13.14
N THR A 232 -6.61 -11.26 14.34
CA THR A 232 -5.93 -11.04 15.62
C THR A 232 -6.67 -11.72 16.77
N GLU A 233 -6.04 -11.79 17.94
CA GLU A 233 -6.67 -12.19 19.20
C GLU A 233 -6.85 -10.96 20.09
N CYS A 234 -8.04 -10.80 20.65
CA CYS A 234 -8.40 -9.68 21.50
C CYS A 234 -8.79 -10.15 22.91
N HIS A 235 -8.60 -9.28 23.90
CA HIS A 235 -9.12 -9.49 25.25
C HIS A 235 -10.39 -8.67 25.45
N ALA A 236 -11.46 -9.30 25.90
CA ALA A 236 -12.65 -8.60 26.37
C ALA A 236 -12.32 -7.82 27.66
N ALA A 237 -12.78 -6.57 27.77
CA ALA A 237 -12.58 -5.80 29.01
C ALA A 237 -13.40 -6.39 30.17
N THR A 238 -12.79 -6.45 31.35
CA THR A 238 -13.44 -6.84 32.61
C THR A 238 -14.28 -5.70 33.18
N ALA A 239 -15.17 -6.01 34.13
CA ALA A 239 -15.98 -4.99 34.80
C ALA A 239 -15.13 -3.92 35.51
N GLU A 240 -13.97 -4.29 36.07
CA GLU A 240 -13.07 -3.33 36.72
C GLU A 240 -12.35 -2.44 35.70
N GLU A 241 -11.95 -2.98 34.55
CA GLU A 241 -11.36 -2.18 33.46
C GLU A 241 -12.37 -1.19 32.88
N VAL A 242 -13.64 -1.61 32.72
CA VAL A 242 -14.73 -0.71 32.30
C VAL A 242 -14.97 0.38 33.35
N LYS A 243 -15.00 0.02 34.63
CA LYS A 243 -15.13 0.99 35.74
C LYS A 243 -13.99 2.02 35.72
N ASN A 244 -12.75 1.57 35.52
CA ASN A 244 -11.58 2.47 35.39
C ASN A 244 -11.71 3.43 34.20
N ALA A 245 -12.23 2.95 33.06
CA ALA A 245 -12.50 3.80 31.90
C ALA A 245 -13.57 4.86 32.20
N VAL A 246 -14.65 4.46 32.89
CA VAL A 246 -15.73 5.38 33.34
C VAL A 246 -15.21 6.43 34.33
N GLU A 247 -14.40 6.03 35.31
CA GLU A 247 -13.77 6.97 36.26
C GLU A 247 -12.82 7.94 35.55
N THR A 248 -12.09 7.47 34.54
CA THR A 248 -11.22 8.32 33.71
C THR A 248 -12.05 9.34 32.91
N ALA A 249 -13.17 8.92 32.33
CA ALA A 249 -14.10 9.80 31.64
C ALA A 249 -14.71 10.85 32.60
N HIS A 250 -15.07 10.46 33.82
CA HIS A 250 -15.55 11.39 34.86
C HIS A 250 -14.50 12.46 35.21
N LYS A 251 -13.23 12.09 35.31
CA LYS A 251 -12.13 13.03 35.58
C LYS A 251 -11.90 14.01 34.41
N ALA A 252 -12.10 13.56 33.17
CA ALA A 252 -11.93 14.39 31.97
C ALA A 252 -13.12 15.34 31.70
N LEU A 253 -14.32 15.00 32.19
CA LEU A 253 -15.57 15.71 31.91
C LEU A 253 -15.52 17.21 32.24
N PRO A 254 -15.02 17.70 33.40
CA PRO A 254 -15.02 19.13 33.72
C PRO A 254 -14.22 19.96 32.69
N THR A 255 -13.07 19.45 32.24
CA THR A 255 -12.24 20.11 31.23
C THR A 255 -12.94 20.18 29.87
N TRP A 256 -13.59 19.09 29.45
CA TRP A 256 -14.31 19.06 28.18
C TRP A 256 -15.60 19.89 28.19
N ALA A 257 -16.35 19.85 29.30
CA ALA A 257 -17.60 20.58 29.48
C ALA A 257 -17.36 22.10 29.52
N SER A 258 -16.29 22.56 30.16
CA SER A 258 -15.91 23.98 30.21
C SER A 258 -15.32 24.52 28.90
N MET A 259 -14.95 23.66 27.96
CA MET A 259 -14.47 24.07 26.64
C MET A 259 -15.57 24.79 25.84
N GLY A 260 -15.25 25.92 25.20
CA GLY A 260 -16.21 26.63 24.35
C GLY A 260 -16.63 25.83 23.11
N TRP A 261 -17.84 26.07 22.59
CA TRP A 261 -18.37 25.36 21.42
C TRP A 261 -17.47 25.40 20.19
N LEU A 262 -16.82 26.54 19.94
CA LEU A 262 -15.89 26.70 18.81
C LEU A 262 -14.71 25.73 18.89
N LYS A 263 -14.07 25.63 20.07
CA LYS A 263 -12.94 24.71 20.30
C LYS A 263 -13.36 23.24 20.22
N ARG A 264 -14.55 22.89 20.74
CA ARG A 264 -15.09 21.54 20.55
C ARG A 264 -15.34 21.23 19.07
N GLY A 265 -15.87 22.19 18.32
CA GLY A 265 -16.07 22.07 16.88
C GLY A 265 -14.76 21.94 16.10
N GLU A 266 -13.67 22.60 16.53
CA GLU A 266 -12.33 22.40 15.96
C GLU A 266 -11.84 20.96 16.11
N VAL A 267 -12.06 20.33 17.26
CA VAL A 267 -11.73 18.92 17.47
C VAL A 267 -12.51 18.02 16.51
N LEU A 268 -13.83 18.19 16.41
CA LEU A 268 -14.67 17.40 15.51
C LEU A 268 -14.29 17.59 14.03
N ARG A 269 -13.97 18.82 13.63
CA ARG A 269 -13.50 19.12 12.26
C ARG A 269 -12.14 18.49 11.99
N LYS A 270 -11.23 18.50 12.97
CA LYS A 270 -9.94 17.83 12.83
C LYS A 270 -10.11 16.32 12.70
N THR A 271 -11.06 15.72 13.43
CA THR A 271 -11.43 14.31 13.25
C THR A 271 -11.93 14.05 11.83
N ALA A 272 -12.82 14.88 11.29
CA ALA A 272 -13.30 14.74 9.91
C ALA A 272 -12.16 14.85 8.87
N GLU A 273 -11.23 15.78 9.06
CA GLU A 273 -10.03 15.94 8.21
C GLU A 273 -9.16 14.67 8.23
N LEU A 274 -8.92 14.12 9.42
CA LEU A 274 -8.14 12.88 9.58
C LEU A 274 -8.86 11.68 8.96
N LEU A 275 -10.16 11.54 9.16
CA LEU A 275 -10.97 10.51 8.49
C LEU A 275 -10.89 10.63 6.97
N GLY A 276 -10.95 11.85 6.43
CA GLY A 276 -10.77 12.09 5.00
C GLY A 276 -9.39 11.68 4.48
N LYS A 277 -8.33 12.04 5.22
CA LYS A 277 -6.94 11.67 4.89
C LYS A 277 -6.73 10.16 4.88
N HIS A 278 -7.39 9.43 5.78
CA HIS A 278 -7.26 7.99 5.95
C HIS A 278 -8.46 7.19 5.41
N CYS A 279 -9.29 7.81 4.56
CA CYS A 279 -10.59 7.24 4.17
C CYS A 279 -10.45 5.85 3.52
N GLU A 280 -9.54 5.72 2.56
CA GLU A 280 -9.29 4.44 1.90
C GLU A 280 -8.75 3.38 2.84
N GLU A 281 -7.86 3.76 3.76
CA GLU A 281 -7.27 2.84 4.73
C GLU A 281 -8.36 2.26 5.66
N ILE A 282 -9.21 3.12 6.20
CA ILE A 282 -10.31 2.74 7.09
C ILE A 282 -11.34 1.89 6.34
N ALA A 283 -11.76 2.31 5.13
CA ALA A 283 -12.72 1.57 4.33
C ALA A 283 -12.24 0.15 4.00
N ARG A 284 -10.93 -0.04 3.83
CA ARG A 284 -10.35 -1.38 3.59
C ARG A 284 -10.38 -2.24 4.85
N TRP A 285 -10.08 -1.69 6.02
CA TRP A 285 -10.22 -2.41 7.28
C TRP A 285 -11.68 -2.83 7.51
N GLU A 286 -12.61 -1.94 7.25
CA GLU A 286 -14.05 -2.24 7.30
C GLU A 286 -14.44 -3.41 6.38
N CYS A 287 -13.89 -3.47 5.17
CA CYS A 287 -14.11 -4.63 4.27
C CYS A 287 -13.51 -5.92 4.80
N ILE A 288 -12.31 -5.86 5.38
CA ILE A 288 -11.61 -7.05 5.88
C ILE A 288 -12.33 -7.60 7.12
N ASP A 289 -12.69 -6.73 8.05
CA ASP A 289 -13.27 -7.13 9.34
C ASP A 289 -14.76 -7.48 9.23
N ASN A 290 -15.52 -6.75 8.40
CA ASN A 290 -16.97 -6.96 8.28
C ASN A 290 -17.38 -7.70 6.99
N GLY A 291 -16.49 -7.88 6.02
CA GLY A 291 -16.81 -8.54 4.75
C GLY A 291 -17.64 -7.71 3.76
N LYS A 292 -17.92 -6.44 4.06
CA LYS A 292 -18.71 -5.55 3.19
C LYS A 292 -17.95 -5.17 1.91
N PRO A 293 -18.63 -4.88 0.78
CA PRO A 293 -17.99 -4.37 -0.43
C PRO A 293 -17.27 -3.03 -0.19
N ILE A 294 -16.15 -2.80 -0.88
CA ILE A 294 -15.34 -1.58 -0.73
C ILE A 294 -16.08 -0.30 -1.12
N SER A 295 -17.04 -0.38 -2.05
CA SER A 295 -17.90 0.75 -2.38
C SER A 295 -18.77 1.17 -1.20
N GLU A 296 -19.29 0.21 -0.44
CA GLU A 296 -20.14 0.47 0.74
C GLU A 296 -19.30 0.99 1.90
N ALA A 297 -18.17 0.36 2.19
CA ALA A 297 -17.25 0.80 3.25
C ALA A 297 -16.76 2.24 3.07
N ARG A 298 -16.49 2.67 1.84
CA ARG A 298 -16.16 4.08 1.54
C ARG A 298 -17.32 5.01 1.88
N MET A 299 -18.55 4.64 1.55
CA MET A 299 -19.73 5.43 1.86
C MET A 299 -19.94 5.55 3.37
N ASP A 300 -19.67 4.50 4.14
CA ASP A 300 -19.71 4.55 5.61
C ASP A 300 -18.73 5.58 6.16
N VAL A 301 -17.47 5.58 5.69
CA VAL A 301 -16.46 6.56 6.15
C VAL A 301 -16.83 7.98 5.74
N LEU A 302 -17.35 8.17 4.53
CA LEU A 302 -17.85 9.47 4.07
C LEU A 302 -19.03 9.95 4.93
N SER A 303 -19.95 9.06 5.29
CA SER A 303 -21.06 9.39 6.19
C SER A 303 -20.58 9.79 7.59
N CYS A 304 -19.53 9.14 8.10
CA CYS A 304 -18.86 9.55 9.34
C CYS A 304 -18.27 10.97 9.22
N ILE A 305 -17.57 11.28 8.13
CA ILE A 305 -17.00 12.61 7.86
C ILE A 305 -18.10 13.68 7.86
N ASP A 306 -19.21 13.43 7.16
CA ASP A 306 -20.35 14.34 7.11
C ASP A 306 -20.97 14.56 8.49
N THR A 307 -21.11 13.49 9.27
CA THR A 307 -21.62 13.54 10.64
C THR A 307 -20.73 14.41 11.53
N PHE A 308 -19.42 14.22 11.50
CA PHE A 308 -18.48 15.05 12.27
C PHE A 308 -18.51 16.52 11.85
N ASN A 309 -18.55 16.80 10.54
CA ASN A 309 -18.65 18.17 10.03
C ASN A 309 -19.96 18.86 10.43
N TYR A 310 -21.08 18.13 10.35
CA TYR A 310 -22.38 18.63 10.78
C TYR A 310 -22.35 19.04 12.26
N TYR A 311 -21.93 18.13 13.15
CA TYR A 311 -21.89 18.41 14.59
C TYR A 311 -20.80 19.41 14.99
N ALA A 312 -19.72 19.56 14.21
CA ALA A 312 -18.73 20.62 14.40
C ALA A 312 -19.35 22.02 14.26
N GLY A 313 -20.36 22.18 13.39
CA GLY A 313 -21.09 23.44 13.20
C GLY A 313 -22.34 23.57 14.09
N ALA A 314 -22.97 22.47 14.47
CA ALA A 314 -24.23 22.47 15.20
C ALA A 314 -24.10 22.98 16.66
N GLY A 315 -22.90 23.06 17.23
CA GLY A 315 -22.72 23.46 18.64
C GLY A 315 -23.36 24.80 19.01
N GLN A 316 -23.35 25.78 18.10
CA GLN A 316 -23.96 27.11 18.35
C GLN A 316 -25.49 27.09 18.31
N SER A 317 -26.11 26.12 17.62
CA SER A 317 -27.57 26.02 17.56
C SER A 317 -28.19 25.40 18.82
N LEU A 318 -27.36 24.86 19.73
CA LEU A 318 -27.76 24.34 21.05
C LEU A 318 -28.06 25.45 22.06
N ALA A 319 -28.69 26.54 21.61
CA ALA A 319 -29.07 27.65 22.45
C ALA A 319 -30.17 27.26 23.45
N GLY A 320 -30.11 27.89 24.61
CA GLY A 320 -31.22 27.95 25.56
C GLY A 320 -32.31 28.91 25.11
N LEU A 321 -33.39 28.98 25.88
CA LEU A 321 -34.49 29.92 25.65
C LEU A 321 -34.49 30.98 26.75
N HIS A 322 -34.75 32.23 26.37
CA HIS A 322 -35.15 33.26 27.32
C HIS A 322 -36.67 33.19 27.52
N LEU A 323 -37.11 33.16 28.77
CA LEU A 323 -38.53 33.03 29.13
C LEU A 323 -39.02 34.36 29.67
N PRO A 324 -39.95 35.06 28.99
CA PRO A 324 -40.47 36.33 29.46
C PRO A 324 -41.38 36.11 30.66
N LEU A 325 -40.93 36.55 31.84
CA LEU A 325 -41.72 36.58 33.07
C LEU A 325 -42.15 38.03 33.39
N ASN A 326 -42.89 38.22 34.49
CA ASN A 326 -43.26 39.55 34.98
C ASN A 326 -42.02 40.43 35.21
N GLN A 327 -42.21 41.77 35.25
CA GLN A 327 -41.15 42.78 35.15
C GLN A 327 -39.96 42.63 36.12
N ASP A 328 -40.13 41.91 37.23
CA ASP A 328 -39.10 41.71 38.25
C ASP A 328 -38.42 40.33 38.22
N LEU A 329 -38.71 39.49 37.20
CA LEU A 329 -38.22 38.11 37.11
C LEU A 329 -37.50 37.84 35.79
N PHE A 330 -36.31 37.24 35.88
CA PHE A 330 -35.51 36.79 34.74
C PHE A 330 -35.43 35.26 34.74
N ALA A 331 -35.77 34.62 33.62
CA ALA A 331 -35.67 33.18 33.46
C ALA A 331 -35.08 32.80 32.11
N TYR A 332 -34.26 31.75 32.12
CA TYR A 332 -33.71 31.15 30.92
C TYR A 332 -33.53 29.63 31.10
N THR A 333 -33.47 28.91 30.00
CA THR A 333 -33.05 27.51 29.98
C THR A 333 -31.63 27.39 29.44
N LYS A 334 -30.92 26.33 29.79
CA LYS A 334 -29.60 26.02 29.25
C LYS A 334 -29.55 24.54 28.92
N ARG A 335 -28.92 24.20 27.78
CA ARG A 335 -28.60 22.82 27.45
C ARG A 335 -27.27 22.47 28.10
N GLU A 336 -27.27 21.47 28.96
CA GLU A 336 -26.09 20.98 29.67
C GLU A 336 -25.77 19.55 29.22
N PRO A 337 -24.49 19.18 29.15
CA PRO A 337 -24.11 17.79 28.89
C PRO A 337 -24.64 16.89 30.01
N LEU A 338 -25.16 15.72 29.65
CA LEU A 338 -25.66 14.73 30.63
C LEU A 338 -24.55 14.16 31.52
N GLY A 339 -23.33 14.05 30.98
CA GLY A 339 -22.17 13.51 31.69
C GLY A 339 -21.45 12.45 30.87
N VAL A 340 -20.99 11.39 31.55
CA VAL A 340 -20.38 10.22 30.90
C VAL A 340 -21.48 9.41 30.19
N VAL A 341 -21.24 9.05 28.93
CA VAL A 341 -22.19 8.30 28.10
C VAL A 341 -21.57 6.97 27.69
N GLY A 342 -22.28 5.87 27.93
CA GLY A 342 -21.92 4.56 27.39
C GLY A 342 -22.58 4.35 26.02
N CYS A 343 -21.78 4.08 25.00
CA CYS A 343 -22.24 3.78 23.65
C CYS A 343 -21.88 2.32 23.32
N ILE A 344 -22.87 1.52 22.91
CA ILE A 344 -22.70 0.12 22.50
C ILE A 344 -23.24 0.03 21.07
N GLY A 345 -22.43 -0.47 20.14
CA GLY A 345 -22.72 -0.51 18.71
C GLY A 345 -22.29 -1.81 18.07
#